data_AF-A0AAW9EBW7-F1
#
_entry.id   AF-A0AAW9EBW7-F1
#
_cell.length_a   1.000
_cell.length_b   1.000
_cell.length_c   1.000
_cell.angle_alpha   90.00
_cell.angle_beta   90.00
_cell.angle_gamma   90.00
#
_symmetry.space_group_name_H-M   'P 1'
#
loop_
_entity.id
_entity.type
_entity.pdbx_description
1 polymer ?
#
loop_
_entity_poly.entity_id
_entity_poly.type
_entity_poly.pdbx_seq_one_letter_code
_entity_poly.pdbx_strand_id
1 'polypeptide(L)' 'NGAPHPAPAAYAGKFTGKYEHRTFGATVGHNPPQEDPQDFVKAVVDADKL' A
#
# COMPACT_ATOMS: atom_id res chain seq x y z
N ASN A 1 -3.56 -3.04 -14.43
CA ASN A 1 -2.14 -3.25 -14.06
C ASN A 1 -1.73 -4.73 -13.92
N GLY A 2 -2.66 -5.70 -13.88
CA GLY A 2 -2.31 -7.15 -13.87
C GLY A 2 -1.90 -7.69 -12.49
N ALA A 3 -2.06 -6.91 -11.42
CA ALA A 3 -1.80 -7.35 -10.05
C ALA A 3 -3.07 -7.86 -9.37
N PRO A 4 -3.02 -9.00 -8.66
CA PRO A 4 -4.14 -9.45 -7.85
C PRO A 4 -4.33 -8.50 -6.65
N HIS A 5 -5.51 -7.91 -6.53
CA HIS A 5 -5.88 -6.99 -5.45
C HIS A 5 -6.97 -7.61 -4.57
N PRO A 6 -6.64 -8.55 -3.66
CA PRO A 6 -7.60 -9.03 -2.69
C PRO A 6 -8.08 -7.87 -1.80
N ALA A 7 -9.34 -7.95 -1.35
CA ALA A 7 -9.91 -6.94 -0.46
C ALA A 7 -9.07 -6.82 0.82
N PRO A 8 -8.79 -5.60 1.35
CA PRO A 8 -7.92 -5.42 2.50
C PRO A 8 -8.33 -6.20 3.75
N ALA A 9 -9.64 -6.36 3.96
CA ALA A 9 -10.20 -7.13 5.07
C ALA A 9 -9.72 -8.59 5.11
N ALA A 10 -9.34 -9.18 3.98
CA ALA A 10 -8.85 -10.56 3.91
C ALA A 10 -7.49 -10.76 4.59
N TYR A 11 -6.70 -9.71 4.78
CA TYR A 11 -5.37 -9.78 5.40
C TYR A 11 -5.13 -8.76 6.52
N ALA A 12 -6.01 -7.77 6.72
CA ALA A 12 -5.88 -6.77 7.77
C ALA A 12 -5.71 -7.39 9.17
N GLY A 13 -6.39 -8.51 9.46
CA GLY A 13 -6.28 -9.22 10.73
C GLY A 13 -4.91 -9.83 11.04
N LYS A 14 -3.97 -9.81 10.08
CA LYS A 14 -2.59 -10.26 10.28
C LYS A 14 -1.70 -9.19 10.93
N PHE A 15 -2.16 -7.94 11.01
CA PHE A 15 -1.44 -6.83 11.63
C PHE A 15 -2.03 -6.58 13.02
N THR A 16 -1.24 -6.83 14.07
CA THR A 16 -1.68 -6.74 15.48
C THR A 16 -1.40 -5.38 16.13
N GLY A 17 -0.63 -4.52 15.45
CA GLY A 17 -0.35 -3.14 15.85
C GLY A 17 -1.20 -2.13 15.08
N LYS A 18 -0.77 -0.86 15.10
CA LYS A 18 -1.38 0.16 14.24
C LYS A 18 -1.18 -0.19 12.78
N TYR A 19 -2.23 -0.02 11.98
CA TYR A 19 -2.30 -0.52 10.61
C TYR A 19 -3.10 0.44 9.73
N GLU A 20 -2.59 0.68 8.52
CA GLU A 20 -3.30 1.36 7.45
C GLU A 20 -3.13 0.54 6.17
N HIS A 21 -4.22 0.38 5.41
CA HIS A 21 -4.16 -0.08 4.03
C HIS A 21 -4.30 1.13 3.10
N ARG A 22 -3.42 1.22 2.08
CA ARG A 22 -3.51 2.25 1.04
C ARG A 22 -3.48 1.60 -0.34
N THR A 23 -4.44 1.99 -1.18
CA THR A 23 -4.46 1.60 -2.58
C THR A 23 -3.83 2.73 -3.40
N PHE A 24 -2.77 2.40 -4.13
CA PHE A 24 -2.12 3.33 -5.07
C PHE A 24 -2.99 3.55 -6.32
N GLY A 25 -2.66 4.56 -7.12
CA GLY A 25 -3.44 4.91 -8.31
C GLY A 25 -3.72 3.73 -9.25
N ALA A 26 -4.83 3.79 -10.00
CA ALA A 26 -5.34 2.65 -10.79
C ALA A 26 -4.36 2.11 -11.86
N THR A 27 -3.34 2.89 -12.25
CA THR A 27 -2.31 2.49 -13.22
C THR A 27 -1.08 1.83 -12.59
N VAL A 28 -0.87 1.98 -11.28
CA VAL A 28 0.30 1.47 -10.56
C VAL A 28 0.23 -0.04 -10.47
N GLY A 29 1.24 -0.74 -10.98
CA GLY A 29 1.36 -2.18 -11.01
C GLY A 29 2.12 -2.79 -9.85
N HIS A 30 3.04 -3.68 -10.19
CA HIS A 30 3.74 -4.55 -9.24
C HIS A 30 4.99 -3.89 -8.64
N ASN A 31 5.35 -2.69 -9.09
CA ASN A 31 6.51 -1.96 -8.60
C ASN A 31 6.16 -0.50 -8.24
N PRO A 32 5.32 -0.25 -7.20
CA PRO A 32 5.00 1.10 -6.72
C PRO A 32 6.21 2.02 -6.48
N PRO A 33 7.36 1.55 -5.93
CA PRO A 33 8.55 2.41 -5.79
C PRO A 33 9.04 3.03 -7.09
N GLN A 34 8.84 2.36 -8.24
CA GLN A 34 9.24 2.83 -9.56
C GLN A 34 8.09 3.50 -10.32
N GLU A 35 6.87 2.97 -10.16
CA GLU A 35 5.68 3.40 -10.92
C GLU A 35 4.98 4.62 -10.31
N ASP A 36 5.09 4.81 -8.99
CA ASP A 36 4.56 5.96 -8.25
C ASP A 36 5.47 6.31 -7.05
N PRO A 37 6.68 6.82 -7.31
CA PRO A 37 7.66 7.06 -6.26
C PRO A 37 7.19 8.09 -5.23
N GLN A 38 6.32 9.03 -5.61
CA GLN A 38 5.88 10.10 -4.71
C GLN A 38 4.96 9.56 -3.61
N ASP A 39 3.90 8.84 -3.98
CA ASP A 39 3.00 8.25 -2.99
C ASP A 39 3.68 7.12 -2.21
N PHE A 40 4.66 6.43 -2.82
CA PHE A 40 5.42 5.40 -2.12
C PHE A 40 6.28 5.99 -1.00
N VAL A 41 7.03 7.06 -1.29
CA VAL A 41 7.81 7.79 -0.27
C VAL A 41 6.89 8.32 0.83
N LYS A 42 5.72 8.86 0.46
CA LYS A 42 4.73 9.31 1.44
C LYS A 42 4.25 8.17 2.34
N ALA A 43 3.97 7.00 1.79
CA ALA A 43 3.55 5.84 2.58
C ALA A 43 4.62 5.40 3.59
N VAL A 44 5.91 5.48 3.23
CA VAL A 44 7.01 5.18 4.17
C VAL A 44 7.06 6.19 5.32
N VAL A 45 6.95 7.49 5.03
CA VAL A 45 6.96 8.55 6.06
C VAL A 45 5.73 8.48 6.96
N ASP A 46 4.56 8.14 6.40
CA ASP A 46 3.34 8.00 7.19
C ASP A 46 3.41 6.75 8.08
N ALA A 47 4.00 5.64 7.60
CA ALA A 47 4.15 4.42 8.37
C ALA A 47 4.99 4.60 9.65
N ASP A 48 6.03 5.45 9.59
CA ASP A 48 6.83 5.84 10.76
C ASP A 48 6.01 6.56 11.84
N LYS A 49 4.94 7.25 11.42
CA LYS A 49 4.11 8.11 12.28
C LYS A 49 2.77 7.49 12.68
N LEU A 50 2.52 6.24 12.29
CA LEU A 50 1.25 5.55 12.56
C LEU A 50 0.95 5.52 14.06
#